data_AF-A0A7Y7Z9R0-F1
#
_entry.id   AF-A0A7Y7Z9R0-F1
#
_cell.length_a   1.000
_cell.length_b   1.000
_cell.length_c   1.000
_cell.angle_alpha   90.00
_cell.angle_beta   90.00
_cell.angle_gamma   90.00
#
_symmetry.space_group_name_H-M   'P 1'
#
loop_
_entity.id
_entity.type
_entity.pdbx_description
1 polymer ?
#
loop_
_entity_poly.entity_id
_entity_poly.type
_entity_poly.pdbx_seq_one_letter_code
_entity_poly.pdbx_strand_id
1 'polypeptide(L)'
;MSANTQQIEDSHADTPIRLTPREQQVLLWCAYGKSSWEIGRILQCQESTVNFHVGNILRKFDVSTRVAAVIKAIRYGMLAEQ
;
A
#
# COMPACT_ATOMS: atom_id res chain seq x y z
N MET A 1 15.98 2.50 39.71
CA MET A 1 15.62 1.27 38.95
C MET A 1 15.18 1.71 37.58
N SER A 2 16.10 1.58 36.63
CA SER A 2 16.00 2.08 35.26
C SER A 2 15.25 1.09 34.39
N ALA A 3 14.32 1.59 33.58
CA ALA A 3 14.08 1.16 32.21
C ALA A 3 13.18 2.21 31.52
N ASN A 4 13.77 3.38 31.27
CA ASN A 4 13.23 4.32 30.30
C ASN A 4 13.51 3.70 28.92
N THR A 5 12.52 3.02 28.33
CA THR A 5 12.66 2.44 27.00
C THR A 5 12.61 3.56 25.97
N GLN A 6 13.80 4.04 25.65
CA GLN A 6 14.10 4.97 24.58
C GLN A 6 13.50 4.45 23.25
N GLN A 7 12.68 5.28 22.64
CA GLN A 7 12.88 5.78 21.27
C GLN A 7 13.41 4.75 20.26
N ILE A 8 12.52 4.21 19.42
CA ILE A 8 12.88 3.78 18.07
C ILE A 8 12.45 4.92 17.14
N GLU A 9 13.40 5.78 16.85
CA GLU A 9 13.39 6.68 15.69
C GLU A 9 13.47 5.83 14.42
N ASP A 10 12.34 5.57 13.76
CA ASP A 10 12.37 5.22 12.33
C ASP A 10 12.48 6.51 11.51
N SER A 11 13.62 7.17 11.66
CA SER A 11 14.14 8.16 10.73
C SER A 11 14.63 7.43 9.47
N HIS A 12 13.70 6.97 8.63
CA HIS A 12 14.02 6.55 7.28
C HIS A 12 13.52 7.62 6.33
N ALA A 13 14.47 8.34 5.72
CA ALA A 13 14.28 9.32 4.67
C ALA A 13 13.04 9.00 3.82
N ASP A 14 12.02 9.86 3.94
CA ASP A 14 10.77 9.80 3.18
C ASP A 14 11.10 10.02 1.70
N THR A 15 11.58 8.98 1.05
CA THR A 15 11.60 8.94 -0.40
C THR A 15 10.13 8.85 -0.77
N PRO A 16 9.57 9.87 -1.45
CA PRO A 16 8.15 9.86 -1.75
C PRO A 16 7.86 8.63 -2.60
N ILE A 17 7.17 7.65 -2.01
CA ILE A 17 6.80 6.42 -2.72
C ILE A 17 5.80 6.84 -3.81
N ARG A 18 6.29 6.94 -5.04
CA ARG A 18 5.47 7.32 -6.19
C ARG A 18 4.76 6.09 -6.75
N LEU A 19 3.49 5.97 -6.38
CA LEU A 19 2.57 5.07 -7.04
C LEU A 19 2.04 5.68 -8.33
N THR A 20 1.91 4.85 -9.36
CA THR A 20 1.17 5.19 -10.57
C THR A 20 -0.32 5.33 -10.25
N PRO A 21 -1.11 6.05 -11.07
CA PRO A 21 -2.55 6.18 -10.84
C PRO A 21 -3.27 4.82 -10.75
N ARG A 22 -2.84 3.83 -11.52
CA ARG A 22 -3.40 2.47 -11.46
C ARG A 22 -3.05 1.75 -10.17
N GLU A 23 -1.82 1.87 -9.69
CA GLU A 23 -1.43 1.29 -8.40
C GLU A 23 -2.16 1.96 -7.24
N GLN A 24 -2.39 3.28 -7.28
CA GLN A 24 -3.18 3.98 -6.28
C GLN A 24 -4.63 3.47 -6.26
N GLN A 25 -5.27 3.35 -7.42
CA GLN A 25 -6.63 2.78 -7.52
C GLN A 25 -6.69 1.36 -6.97
N VAL A 26 -5.75 0.49 -7.35
CA VAL A 26 -5.68 -0.88 -6.83
C VAL A 26 -5.51 -0.87 -5.31
N LEU A 27 -4.61 -0.04 -4.78
CA LEU A 27 -4.34 0.04 -3.35
C LEU A 27 -5.53 0.58 -2.55
N LEU A 28 -6.27 1.55 -3.11
CA LEU A 28 -7.50 2.08 -2.54
C LEU A 28 -8.56 0.99 -2.37
N TRP A 29 -8.82 0.21 -3.42
CA TRP A 29 -9.77 -0.90 -3.31
C TRP A 29 -9.27 -2.03 -2.40
N CYS A 30 -7.95 -2.22 -2.28
CA CYS A 30 -7.39 -3.10 -1.25
C CYS A 30 -7.72 -2.58 0.16
N ALA A 31 -7.66 -1.28 0.39
CA ALA A 31 -8.01 -0.67 1.67
C ALA A 31 -9.51 -0.83 2.00
N TYR A 32 -10.36 -0.82 0.97
CA TYR A 32 -11.78 -1.17 1.09
C TYR A 32 -12.07 -2.67 1.25
N GLY A 33 -11.04 -3.52 1.35
CA GLY A 33 -11.18 -4.96 1.57
C GLY A 33 -11.62 -5.76 0.34
N LYS A 34 -11.48 -5.20 -0.87
CA LYS A 34 -11.84 -5.90 -2.11
C LYS A 34 -10.80 -6.95 -2.51
N SER A 35 -11.30 -8.10 -2.97
CA SER A 35 -10.48 -9.16 -3.57
C SER A 35 -9.89 -8.73 -4.91
N SER A 36 -8.80 -9.37 -5.36
CA SER A 36 -8.20 -9.05 -6.66
C SER A 36 -9.16 -9.24 -7.82
N TRP A 37 -10.07 -10.22 -7.71
CA TRP A 37 -11.15 -10.44 -8.67
C TRP A 37 -12.14 -9.27 -8.69
N GLU A 38 -12.67 -8.84 -7.53
CA GLU A 38 -13.57 -7.67 -7.44
C GLU A 38 -12.91 -6.40 -7.97
N ILE A 39 -11.65 -6.17 -7.61
CA ILE A 39 -10.88 -5.01 -8.09
C ILE A 39 -10.77 -5.05 -9.62
N GLY A 40 -10.51 -6.23 -10.20
CA GLY A 40 -10.47 -6.39 -11.66
C GLY A 40 -11.81 -6.04 -12.30
N ARG A 41 -12.93 -6.44 -11.68
CA ARG A 41 -14.28 -6.06 -12.15
C ARG A 41 -14.51 -4.55 -12.06
N ILE A 42 -14.09 -3.90 -10.98
CA ILE A 42 -14.25 -2.44 -10.77
C ILE A 42 -13.38 -1.64 -11.74
N LEU A 43 -12.13 -2.05 -11.95
CA LEU A 43 -11.16 -1.34 -12.78
C LEU A 43 -11.16 -1.78 -14.25
N GLN A 44 -12.06 -2.69 -14.62
CA GLN A 44 -12.19 -3.29 -15.95
C GLN A 44 -10.89 -3.94 -16.45
N CYS A 45 -10.22 -4.71 -15.58
CA CYS A 45 -9.01 -5.47 -15.91
C CYS A 45 -9.06 -6.92 -15.38
N GLN A 46 -8.11 -7.75 -15.81
CA GLN A 46 -8.03 -9.12 -15.33
C GLN A 46 -7.46 -9.16 -13.90
N GLU A 47 -7.85 -10.17 -13.13
CA GLU A 47 -7.31 -10.41 -11.78
C GLU A 47 -5.77 -10.52 -11.78
N SER A 48 -5.20 -11.14 -12.81
CA SER A 48 -3.75 -11.24 -13.02
C SER A 48 -3.09 -9.86 -13.12
N THR A 49 -3.74 -8.89 -13.79
CA THR A 49 -3.29 -7.51 -13.89
C THR A 49 -3.33 -6.81 -12.53
N VAL A 50 -4.37 -7.05 -11.73
CA VAL A 50 -4.45 -6.54 -10.36
C VAL A 50 -3.32 -7.11 -9.51
N ASN A 51 -3.08 -8.41 -9.57
CA ASN A 51 -2.00 -9.06 -8.82
C ASN A 51 -0.61 -8.54 -9.24
N PHE A 52 -0.42 -8.24 -10.52
CA PHE A 52 0.79 -7.56 -11.01
C PHE A 52 0.97 -6.18 -10.37
N HIS A 53 -0.08 -5.35 -10.34
CA HIS A 53 -0.04 -4.04 -9.67
C HIS A 53 0.22 -4.17 -8.17
N VAL A 54 -0.43 -5.12 -7.49
CA VAL A 54 -0.17 -5.42 -6.07
C VAL A 54 1.30 -5.79 -5.87
N GLY A 55 1.87 -6.68 -6.68
CA GLY A 55 3.29 -7.05 -6.59
C GLY A 55 4.24 -5.84 -6.76
N ASN A 56 3.92 -4.92 -7.66
CA ASN A 56 4.70 -3.69 -7.82
C ASN A 56 4.56 -2.75 -6.62
N ILE A 57 3.35 -2.62 -6.05
CA ILE A 57 3.12 -1.87 -4.82
C ILE A 57 3.95 -2.47 -3.69
N LEU A 58 3.87 -3.78 -3.45
CA LEU A 58 4.64 -4.47 -2.41
C LEU A 58 6.14 -4.17 -2.51
N ARG A 59 6.69 -4.24 -3.73
CA ARG A 59 8.10 -3.92 -4.00
C ARG A 59 8.43 -2.45 -3.73
N LYS A 60 7.56 -1.52 -4.13
CA LYS A 60 7.76 -0.07 -3.91
C LYS A 60 7.67 0.32 -2.44
N PHE A 61 6.81 -0.36 -1.68
CA PHE A 61 6.63 -0.13 -0.26
C PHE A 61 7.60 -0.92 0.61
N ASP A 62 8.38 -1.83 0.02
CA ASP A 62 9.26 -2.77 0.72
C ASP A 62 8.50 -3.56 1.80
N VAL A 63 7.40 -4.19 1.39
CA VAL A 63 6.54 -4.99 2.28
C VAL A 63 6.10 -6.28 1.60
N SER A 64 5.83 -7.31 2.40
CA SER A 64 5.49 -8.64 1.88
C SER A 64 3.98 -8.90 1.77
N THR A 65 3.14 -8.04 2.36
CA THR A 65 1.68 -8.26 2.38
C THR A 65 0.92 -7.03 1.91
N ARG A 66 -0.20 -7.26 1.23
CA ARG A 66 -1.07 -6.16 0.76
C ARG A 66 -1.63 -5.33 1.92
N VAL A 67 -1.86 -5.96 3.08
CA VAL A 67 -2.31 -5.28 4.30
C VAL A 67 -1.22 -4.34 4.81
N ALA A 68 0.05 -4.78 4.85
CA ALA A 68 1.16 -3.91 5.22
C ALA A 68 1.31 -2.73 4.24
N ALA A 69 1.11 -2.95 2.94
CA ALA A 69 1.10 -1.87 1.95
C ALA A 69 -0.02 -0.87 2.19
N VAL A 70 -1.24 -1.33 2.51
CA VAL A 70 -2.37 -0.46 2.86
C VAL A 70 -2.05 0.36 4.11
N ILE A 71 -1.59 -0.27 5.19
CA ILE A 71 -1.24 0.43 6.45
C ILE A 71 -0.18 1.51 6.17
N LYS A 72 0.85 1.17 5.39
CA LYS A 72 1.92 2.10 5.05
C LYS A 72 1.39 3.25 4.18
N ALA A 73 0.49 3.00 3.24
CA ALA A 73 -0.17 4.04 2.44
C ALA A 73 -1.09 4.95 3.27
N ILE A 74 -1.80 4.43 4.28
CA ILE A 74 -2.56 5.24 5.25
C ILE A 74 -1.61 6.16 6.01
N ARG A 75 -0.49 5.62 6.51
CA ARG A 75 0.51 6.41 7.27
C ARG A 75 1.13 7.54 6.46
N TYR A 76 1.33 7.34 5.16
CA TYR A 76 1.84 8.37 4.25
C TYR A 76 0.76 9.31 3.70
N GLY A 77 -0.52 9.14 4.08
CA GLY A 77 -1.62 9.96 3.54
C GLY A 77 -1.86 9.78 2.03
N MET A 78 -1.44 8.65 1.46
CA MET A 78 -1.52 8.36 0.02
C MET A 78 -2.92 7.86 -0.42
N LEU A 79 -3.84 7.65 0.53
CA LEU A 79 -5.21 7.18 0.30
C LEU A 79 -6.23 8.32 0.45
N ALA A 80 -5.87 9.54 0.04
CA ALA A 80 -6.82 10.64 -0.03
C ALA A 80 -7.85 10.35 -1.14
N GLU A 81 -9.12 10.33 -0.76
CA GLU A 81 -10.24 10.29 -1.70
C GLU A 81 -10.12 11.47 -2.68
N GLN A 82 -10.18 11.17 -3.98
CA GLN A 82 -10.23 12.15 -5.07
C GLN A 82 -11.67 12.54 -5.34
#